data_AF-A0A1V5B9M2-F1
#
_entry.id   AF-A0A1V5B9M2-F1
#
_cell.length_a   1.000
_cell.length_b   1.000
_cell.length_c   1.000
_cell.angle_alpha   90.00
_cell.angle_beta   90.00
_cell.angle_gamma   90.00
#
_symmetry.space_group_name_H-M   'P 1'
#
loop_
_entity.id
_entity.type
_entity.pdbx_description
1 polymer ?
#
loop_
_entity_poly.entity_id
_entity_poly.type
_entity_poly.pdbx_seq_one_letter_code
_entity_poly.pdbx_strand_id
1 'polypeptide(L)'
;MGELIGRTMHDAVLETLALQNGLTAAGQCSSLAHLERLGTDSREMCQGIGEFLSRDNADLFEKSFSNIIKDPLTVAAVAALVHLRDKFVWGTLPKSCMPEVMALYGAQISAAVSGKSHRIHDYMQVLSSLHKSLDKHAFLEFVCQAFALGFSEKWSDPKSEGCEGAGLSEAGPAVTR
;
A
#
# COMPACT_ATOMS: atom_id res chain seq x y z
N MET A 1 39.32 -15.01 10.34
CA MET A 1 38.82 -16.33 10.81
C MET A 1 37.41 -16.23 11.37
N GLY A 2 37.13 -15.39 12.37
CA GLY A 2 35.77 -15.25 12.94
C GLY A 2 34.69 -14.84 11.92
N GLU A 3 34.99 -13.89 11.03
CA GLU A 3 34.04 -13.45 9.99
C GLU A 3 33.68 -14.57 8.99
N LEU A 4 34.66 -15.37 8.57
CA LEU A 4 34.45 -16.47 7.63
C LEU A 4 33.56 -17.56 8.26
N ILE A 5 33.85 -17.92 9.51
CA ILE A 5 33.03 -18.88 10.27
C ILE A 5 31.61 -18.32 10.48
N GLY A 6 31.49 -17.03 10.80
CA GLY A 6 30.19 -16.36 10.96
C GLY A 6 29.35 -16.38 9.69
N ARG A 7 29.94 -16.07 8.52
CA ARG A 7 29.25 -16.13 7.22
C ARG A 7 28.83 -17.55 6.87
N THR A 8 29.73 -18.53 6.99
CA THR A 8 29.42 -19.93 6.68
C THR A 8 28.32 -20.49 7.60
N MET A 9 28.35 -20.18 8.89
CA MET A 9 27.29 -20.61 9.81
C MET A 9 25.95 -19.94 9.49
N HIS A 10 25.96 -18.64 9.19
CA HIS A 10 24.77 -17.90 8.77
C HIS A 10 24.12 -18.52 7.52
N ASP A 11 24.92 -18.81 6.49
CA ASP A 11 24.42 -19.35 5.23
C ASP A 11 23.86 -20.78 5.41
N ALA A 12 24.53 -21.62 6.22
CA ALA A 12 24.04 -22.96 6.55
C ALA A 12 22.72 -22.94 7.33
N VAL A 13 22.53 -21.97 8.23
CA VAL A 13 21.26 -21.78 8.95
C VAL A 13 20.15 -21.36 7.99
N LEU A 14 20.40 -20.40 7.09
CA LEU A 14 19.43 -19.98 6.07
C LEU A 14 19.05 -21.14 5.15
N GLU A 15 20.03 -21.92 4.70
CA GLU A 15 19.79 -23.10 3.86
C GLU A 15 18.96 -24.15 4.60
N THR A 16 19.26 -24.41 5.88
CA THR A 16 18.49 -25.34 6.71
C THR A 16 17.04 -24.87 6.89
N LEU A 17 16.83 -23.57 7.16
CA LEU A 17 15.48 -22.98 7.28
C LEU A 17 14.68 -23.10 5.98
N ALA A 18 15.35 -22.90 4.83
CA ALA A 18 14.75 -23.07 3.51
C ALA A 18 14.35 -24.54 3.25
N LEU A 19 15.22 -25.49 3.60
CA LEU A 19 14.97 -26.93 3.39
C LEU A 19 13.93 -27.51 4.34
N GLN A 20 13.90 -27.08 5.61
CA GLN A 20 13.00 -27.64 6.63
C GLN A 20 11.59 -27.08 6.54
N ASN A 21 11.47 -25.76 6.38
CA ASN A 21 10.19 -25.07 6.55
C ASN A 21 9.82 -24.20 5.34
N GLY A 22 10.59 -24.28 4.23
CA GLY A 22 10.38 -23.41 3.07
C GLY A 22 10.68 -21.94 3.34
N LEU A 23 11.32 -21.62 4.47
CA LEU A 23 11.61 -20.25 4.89
C LEU A 23 12.76 -19.70 4.05
N THR A 24 12.41 -19.05 2.96
CA THR A 24 13.33 -18.31 2.10
C THR A 24 13.09 -16.82 2.23
N ALA A 25 14.11 -15.98 1.98
CA ALA A 25 13.94 -14.53 1.98
C ALA A 25 12.82 -14.08 1.03
N ALA A 26 12.71 -14.73 -0.14
CA ALA A 26 11.62 -14.49 -1.10
C ALA A 26 10.25 -14.96 -0.58
N GLY A 27 10.20 -16.10 0.12
CA GLY A 27 8.97 -16.61 0.76
C GLY A 27 8.49 -15.75 1.94
N GLN A 28 9.40 -15.02 2.59
CA GLN A 28 9.09 -14.06 3.66
C GLN A 28 8.76 -12.65 3.13
N CYS A 29 9.04 -12.38 1.85
CA CYS A 29 8.73 -11.10 1.19
C CYS A 29 7.24 -11.05 0.80
N SER A 30 6.37 -11.01 1.80
CA SER A 30 4.92 -10.98 1.63
C SER A 30 4.28 -10.02 2.62
N SER A 31 3.45 -9.11 2.10
CA SER A 31 2.65 -8.20 2.92
C SER A 31 1.72 -8.98 3.85
N LEU A 32 1.24 -10.14 3.40
CA LEU A 32 0.40 -11.03 4.23
C LEU A 32 1.14 -11.56 5.44
N ALA A 33 2.44 -11.90 5.34
CA ALA A 33 3.20 -12.41 6.49
C ALA A 33 3.22 -11.41 7.67
N HIS A 34 3.14 -10.11 7.37
CA HIS A 34 3.06 -9.05 8.38
C HIS A 34 1.64 -8.84 8.94
N LEU A 35 0.61 -9.14 8.15
CA LEU A 35 -0.79 -8.93 8.49
C LEU A 35 -1.46 -10.15 9.12
N GLU A 36 -1.00 -11.37 8.83
CA GLU A 36 -1.51 -12.63 9.37
C GLU A 36 -1.53 -12.66 10.91
N ARG A 37 -0.54 -12.04 11.55
CA ARG A 37 -0.50 -11.89 13.02
C ARG A 37 -1.68 -11.06 13.59
N LEU A 38 -2.35 -10.27 12.75
CA LEU A 38 -3.53 -9.50 13.09
C LEU A 38 -4.82 -10.30 12.87
N GLY A 39 -4.72 -11.52 12.34
CA GLY A 39 -5.82 -12.45 12.14
C GLY A 39 -6.49 -12.39 10.78
N THR A 40 -5.77 -11.91 9.74
CA THR A 40 -6.28 -11.92 8.35
C THR A 40 -5.56 -12.94 7.49
N ASP A 41 -6.25 -13.51 6.50
CA ASP A 41 -5.63 -14.34 5.47
C ASP A 41 -5.65 -13.71 4.07
N SER A 42 -5.06 -14.40 3.10
CA SER A 42 -5.02 -13.97 1.70
C SER A 42 -6.40 -13.70 1.09
N ARG A 43 -7.40 -14.51 1.44
CA ARG A 43 -8.75 -14.43 0.88
C ARG A 43 -9.48 -13.24 1.48
N GLU A 44 -9.43 -13.10 2.80
CA GLU A 44 -10.04 -11.99 3.52
C GLU A 44 -9.45 -10.65 3.08
N MET A 45 -8.13 -10.57 2.91
CA MET A 45 -7.47 -9.37 2.40
C MET A 45 -7.91 -9.04 0.97
N CYS A 46 -7.95 -10.03 0.08
CA CYS A 46 -8.37 -9.82 -1.31
C CYS A 46 -9.83 -9.35 -1.39
N GLN A 47 -10.71 -9.95 -0.59
CA GLN A 47 -12.12 -9.57 -0.50
C GLN A 47 -12.28 -8.17 0.09
N GLY A 48 -11.63 -7.88 1.21
CA GLY A 48 -11.70 -6.57 1.88
C GLY A 48 -11.18 -5.43 1.02
N ILE A 49 -10.15 -5.65 0.20
CA ILE A 49 -9.70 -4.65 -0.80
C ILE A 49 -10.74 -4.50 -1.91
N GLY A 50 -11.29 -5.61 -2.40
CA GLY A 50 -12.30 -5.62 -3.46
C GLY A 50 -13.57 -4.84 -3.11
N GLU A 51 -13.97 -4.80 -1.84
CA GLU A 51 -15.12 -4.02 -1.36
C GLU A 51 -14.96 -2.51 -1.57
N PHE A 52 -13.72 -2.01 -1.63
CA PHE A 52 -13.42 -0.59 -1.87
C PHE A 52 -13.14 -0.26 -3.34
N LEU A 53 -13.23 -1.24 -4.24
CA LEU A 53 -12.98 -1.09 -5.67
C LEU A 53 -14.28 -1.13 -6.48
N SER A 54 -14.27 -0.51 -7.66
CA SER A 54 -15.29 -0.79 -8.67
C SER A 54 -15.19 -2.26 -9.10
N ARG A 55 -16.30 -2.83 -9.59
CA ARG A 55 -16.34 -4.25 -9.99
C ARG A 55 -15.22 -4.63 -10.97
N ASP A 56 -14.99 -3.80 -11.99
CA ASP A 56 -13.93 -4.03 -12.99
C ASP A 56 -12.53 -4.01 -12.35
N ASN A 57 -12.30 -3.08 -11.42
CA ASN A 57 -11.03 -3.01 -10.70
C ASN A 57 -10.85 -4.17 -9.71
N ALA A 58 -11.93 -4.63 -9.06
CA ALA A 58 -11.87 -5.78 -8.15
C ALA A 58 -11.47 -7.06 -8.91
N ASP A 59 -12.06 -7.31 -10.08
CA ASP A 59 -11.73 -8.46 -10.93
C ASP A 59 -10.26 -8.41 -11.42
N LEU A 60 -9.75 -7.21 -11.76
CA LEU A 60 -8.34 -7.02 -12.11
C LEU A 60 -7.41 -7.18 -10.91
N PHE A 61 -7.84 -6.72 -9.74
CA PHE A 61 -7.09 -6.84 -8.50
C PHE A 61 -6.94 -8.30 -8.09
N GLU A 62 -8.01 -9.08 -8.11
CA GLU A 62 -7.97 -10.51 -7.76
C GLU A 62 -6.94 -11.28 -8.61
N LYS A 63 -6.89 -11.00 -9.92
CA LYS A 63 -5.92 -11.61 -10.85
C LYS A 63 -4.48 -11.18 -10.60
N SER A 64 -4.27 -9.98 -10.05
CA SER A 64 -2.94 -9.40 -9.81
C SER A 64 -2.51 -9.46 -8.33
N PHE A 65 -3.38 -9.96 -7.44
CA PHE A 65 -3.22 -9.92 -5.99
C PHE A 65 -1.86 -10.45 -5.54
N SER A 66 -1.52 -11.69 -5.93
CA SER A 66 -0.26 -12.35 -5.55
C SER A 66 0.98 -11.53 -5.93
N ASN A 67 0.94 -10.80 -7.05
CA ASN A 67 2.07 -9.97 -7.48
C ASN A 67 2.18 -8.70 -6.65
N ILE A 68 1.06 -8.08 -6.29
CA ILE A 68 1.03 -6.84 -5.51
C ILE A 68 1.46 -7.13 -4.06
N ILE A 69 0.93 -8.17 -3.43
CA ILE A 69 1.28 -8.46 -2.02
C ILE A 69 2.73 -8.91 -1.83
N LYS A 70 3.38 -9.40 -2.90
CA LYS A 70 4.80 -9.83 -2.92
C LYS A 70 5.74 -8.78 -3.52
N ASP A 71 5.21 -7.66 -3.99
CA ASP A 71 6.03 -6.56 -4.50
C ASP A 71 6.88 -5.99 -3.35
N PRO A 72 8.22 -5.92 -3.48
CA PRO A 72 9.09 -5.52 -2.37
C PRO A 72 8.77 -4.14 -1.77
N LEU A 73 8.36 -3.17 -2.59
CA LEU A 73 8.00 -1.84 -2.08
C LEU A 73 6.71 -1.87 -1.28
N THR A 74 5.72 -2.62 -1.78
CA THR A 74 4.45 -2.83 -1.09
C THR A 74 4.67 -3.57 0.24
N VAL A 75 5.47 -4.64 0.24
CA VAL A 75 5.85 -5.40 1.44
C VAL A 75 6.52 -4.49 2.47
N ALA A 76 7.49 -3.68 2.05
CA ALA A 76 8.20 -2.77 2.94
C ALA A 76 7.28 -1.71 3.56
N ALA A 77 6.38 -1.11 2.77
CA ALA A 77 5.42 -0.12 3.25
C ALA A 77 4.44 -0.72 4.27
N VAL A 78 3.92 -1.92 3.99
CA VAL A 78 3.04 -2.64 4.93
C VAL A 78 3.79 -2.98 6.21
N ALA A 79 5.00 -3.54 6.11
CA ALA A 79 5.82 -3.89 7.28
C ALA A 79 6.07 -2.67 8.19
N ALA A 80 6.40 -1.51 7.59
CA ALA A 80 6.62 -0.27 8.32
C ALA A 80 5.35 0.19 9.07
N LEU A 81 4.19 0.24 8.39
CA LEU A 81 2.93 0.64 9.03
C LEU A 81 2.52 -0.32 10.15
N VAL A 82 2.68 -1.62 9.92
CA VAL A 82 2.42 -2.71 10.87
C VAL A 82 3.31 -2.58 12.12
N HIS A 83 4.60 -2.25 11.94
CA HIS A 83 5.49 -1.97 13.07
C HIS A 83 5.13 -0.69 13.81
N LEU A 84 4.73 0.38 13.12
CA LEU A 84 4.30 1.62 13.76
C LEU A 84 3.03 1.43 14.59
N ARG A 85 2.08 0.63 14.10
CA ARG A 85 0.92 0.21 14.90
C ARG A 85 1.36 -0.41 16.23
N ASP A 86 2.32 -1.32 16.22
CA ASP A 86 2.82 -1.95 17.45
C ASP A 86 3.42 -0.92 18.41
N LYS A 87 4.18 0.06 17.88
CA LYS A 87 4.74 1.14 18.70
C LYS A 87 3.66 1.98 19.37
N PHE A 88 2.52 2.20 18.74
CA PHE A 88 1.37 2.88 19.37
C PHE A 88 0.64 1.98 20.37
N VAL A 89 0.42 0.70 20.04
CA VAL A 89 -0.23 -0.28 20.94
C VAL A 89 0.58 -0.45 22.22
N TRP A 90 1.92 -0.48 22.14
CA TRP A 90 2.81 -0.56 23.29
C TRP A 90 3.05 0.77 24.00
N GLY A 91 2.48 1.87 23.51
CA GLY A 91 2.65 3.20 24.10
C GLY A 91 4.07 3.77 23.98
N THR A 92 4.89 3.26 23.06
CA THR A 92 6.23 3.81 22.78
C THR A 92 6.14 5.14 22.03
N LEU A 93 5.11 5.30 21.18
CA LEU A 93 4.81 6.56 20.50
C LEU A 93 3.56 7.21 21.09
N PRO A 94 3.51 8.56 21.17
CA PRO A 94 2.36 9.28 21.68
C PRO A 94 1.17 9.15 20.72
N LYS A 95 -0.02 8.87 21.25
CA LYS A 95 -1.24 8.72 20.43
C LYS A 95 -1.64 9.98 19.66
N SER A 96 -1.16 11.15 20.07
CA SER A 96 -1.47 12.44 19.44
C SER A 96 -0.99 12.56 18.00
N CYS A 97 0.07 11.83 17.60
CA CYS A 97 0.57 11.83 16.22
C CYS A 97 0.14 10.60 15.42
N MET A 98 -0.69 9.72 16.00
CA MET A 98 -1.14 8.50 15.35
C MET A 98 -1.88 8.78 14.04
N PRO A 99 -2.81 9.76 13.95
CA PRO A 99 -3.54 10.01 12.72
C PRO A 99 -2.64 10.37 11.53
N GLU A 100 -1.67 11.25 11.76
CA GLU A 100 -0.73 11.74 10.75
C GLU A 100 0.23 10.63 10.32
N VAL A 101 0.77 9.87 11.28
CA VAL A 101 1.67 8.75 10.98
C VAL A 101 0.94 7.67 10.19
N MET A 102 -0.26 7.26 10.60
CA MET A 102 -1.03 6.27 9.87
C MET A 102 -1.37 6.73 8.45
N ALA A 103 -1.75 8.00 8.26
CA ALA A 103 -2.02 8.55 6.92
C ALA A 103 -0.76 8.55 6.04
N LEU A 104 0.38 8.98 6.56
CA LEU A 104 1.64 9.04 5.82
C LEU A 104 2.11 7.65 5.37
N TYR A 105 2.12 6.68 6.28
CA TYR A 105 2.57 5.32 5.97
C TYR A 105 1.53 4.52 5.18
N GLY A 106 0.23 4.80 5.38
CA GLY A 106 -0.81 4.31 4.47
C GLY A 106 -0.63 4.85 3.04
N ALA A 107 -0.25 6.11 2.88
CA ALA A 107 0.01 6.71 1.57
C ALA A 107 1.21 6.07 0.86
N GLN A 108 2.21 5.62 1.62
CA GLN A 108 3.32 4.83 1.06
C GLN A 108 2.84 3.50 0.49
N ILE A 109 1.85 2.83 1.11
CA ILE A 109 1.22 1.62 0.56
C ILE A 109 0.53 1.97 -0.76
N SER A 110 -0.32 3.00 -0.77
CA SER A 110 -1.03 3.42 -1.99
C SER A 110 -0.05 3.76 -3.13
N ALA A 111 1.04 4.47 -2.83
CA ALA A 111 2.06 4.83 -3.81
C ALA A 111 2.86 3.62 -4.32
N ALA A 112 3.15 2.64 -3.48
CA ALA A 112 3.82 1.41 -3.89
C ALA A 112 2.92 0.58 -4.82
N VAL A 113 1.63 0.42 -4.45
CA VAL A 113 0.65 -0.32 -5.24
C VAL A 113 0.39 0.35 -6.60
N SER A 114 0.28 1.68 -6.62
CA SER A 114 0.04 2.45 -7.85
C SER A 114 1.28 2.60 -8.73
N GLY A 115 2.48 2.52 -8.14
CA GLY A 115 3.75 2.86 -8.78
C GLY A 115 3.99 4.37 -8.93
N LYS A 116 3.13 5.22 -8.34
CA LYS A 116 3.17 6.69 -8.48
C LYS A 116 3.66 7.37 -7.20
N SER A 117 4.96 7.26 -6.93
CA SER A 117 5.58 7.83 -5.72
C SER A 117 5.44 9.34 -5.57
N HIS A 118 5.32 10.08 -6.68
CA HIS A 118 5.13 11.54 -6.65
C HIS A 118 3.77 11.96 -6.09
N ARG A 119 2.78 11.06 -6.00
CA ARG A 119 1.43 11.33 -5.49
C ARG A 119 1.21 11.02 -4.00
N ILE A 120 2.28 10.72 -3.25
CA ILE A 120 2.19 10.38 -1.82
C ILE A 120 1.38 11.42 -1.03
N HIS A 121 1.53 12.72 -1.33
CA HIS A 121 0.76 13.76 -0.65
C HIS A 121 -0.74 13.69 -0.93
N ASP A 122 -1.14 13.41 -2.16
CA ASP A 122 -2.55 13.23 -2.53
C ASP A 122 -3.16 12.05 -1.80
N TYR A 123 -2.47 10.90 -1.80
CA TYR A 123 -2.90 9.72 -1.05
C TYR A 123 -3.00 10.00 0.45
N MET A 124 -2.02 10.70 1.01
CA MET A 124 -2.01 11.06 2.42
C MET A 124 -3.22 11.95 2.75
N GLN A 125 -3.58 12.91 1.90
CA GLN A 125 -4.74 13.75 2.13
C GLN A 125 -6.05 12.95 2.16
N VAL A 126 -6.24 12.03 1.21
CA VAL A 126 -7.41 11.14 1.17
C VAL A 126 -7.45 10.27 2.43
N LEU A 127 -6.36 9.58 2.74
CA LEU A 127 -6.26 8.68 3.88
C LEU A 127 -6.37 9.42 5.22
N SER A 128 -5.99 10.70 5.29
CA SER A 128 -6.14 11.54 6.48
C SER A 128 -7.60 11.73 6.89
N SER A 129 -8.53 11.71 5.92
CA SER A 129 -9.97 11.82 6.19
C SER A 129 -10.60 10.53 6.75
N LEU A 130 -9.94 9.38 6.56
CA LEU A 130 -10.46 8.08 6.98
C LEU A 130 -10.35 7.86 8.49
N HIS A 131 -11.24 7.04 9.02
CA HIS A 131 -11.18 6.60 10.41
C HIS A 131 -9.90 5.82 10.67
N LYS A 132 -9.21 6.14 11.77
CA LYS A 132 -7.95 5.50 12.18
C LYS A 132 -8.10 4.99 13.60
N SER A 133 -7.88 3.71 13.77
CA SER A 133 -7.94 3.05 15.06
C SER A 133 -6.85 2.00 15.15
N LEU A 134 -6.42 1.73 16.38
CA LEU A 134 -5.48 0.64 16.69
C LEU A 134 -6.20 -0.71 16.85
N ASP A 135 -7.54 -0.71 16.89
CA ASP A 135 -8.31 -1.96 16.84
C ASP A 135 -7.90 -2.77 15.60
N LYS A 136 -7.87 -4.10 15.75
CA LYS A 136 -7.37 -4.99 14.70
C LYS A 136 -8.20 -4.85 13.42
N HIS A 137 -9.53 -4.84 13.53
CA HIS A 137 -10.42 -4.80 12.37
C HIS A 137 -10.34 -3.45 11.67
N ALA A 138 -10.44 -2.36 12.43
CA ALA A 138 -10.35 -1.01 11.88
C ALA A 138 -8.97 -0.71 11.25
N PHE A 139 -7.89 -1.28 11.81
CA PHE A 139 -6.57 -1.17 11.21
C PHE A 139 -6.47 -1.95 9.87
N LEU A 140 -6.98 -3.19 9.83
CA LEU A 140 -6.98 -3.98 8.60
C LEU A 140 -7.82 -3.32 7.51
N GLU A 141 -8.99 -2.79 7.87
CA GLU A 141 -9.84 -2.02 6.95
C GLU A 141 -9.09 -0.81 6.38
N PHE A 142 -8.38 -0.04 7.24
CA PHE A 142 -7.56 1.08 6.79
C PHE A 142 -6.46 0.65 5.80
N VAL A 143 -5.80 -0.50 6.04
CA VAL A 143 -4.83 -1.06 5.10
C VAL A 143 -5.52 -1.43 3.78
N CYS A 144 -6.67 -2.09 3.82
CA CYS A 144 -7.45 -2.41 2.61
C CYS A 144 -7.81 -1.16 1.79
N GLN A 145 -8.25 -0.10 2.46
CA GLN A 145 -8.53 1.20 1.84
C GLN A 145 -7.28 1.81 1.18
N ALA A 146 -6.11 1.72 1.82
CA ALA A 146 -4.86 2.19 1.23
C ALA A 146 -4.45 1.39 -0.02
N PHE A 147 -4.62 0.07 -0.02
CA PHE A 147 -4.40 -0.76 -1.21
C PHE A 147 -5.37 -0.40 -2.34
N ALA A 148 -6.66 -0.29 -2.04
CA ALA A 148 -7.69 0.03 -3.02
C ALA A 148 -7.48 1.41 -3.65
N LEU A 149 -7.10 2.40 -2.84
CA LEU A 149 -6.76 3.75 -3.31
C LEU A 149 -5.59 3.72 -4.31
N GLY A 150 -4.50 3.03 -3.98
CA GLY A 150 -3.38 2.89 -4.91
C GLY A 150 -3.74 2.13 -6.19
N PHE A 151 -4.51 1.05 -6.05
CA PHE A 151 -4.87 0.20 -7.19
C PHE A 151 -5.85 0.87 -8.16
N SER A 152 -6.88 1.54 -7.64
CA SER A 152 -7.87 2.27 -8.45
C SER A 152 -7.20 3.32 -9.34
N GLU A 153 -6.14 3.96 -8.85
CA GLU A 153 -5.44 4.99 -9.61
C GLU A 153 -4.45 4.44 -10.65
N LYS A 154 -4.00 3.20 -10.49
CA LYS A 154 -3.12 2.53 -11.46
C LYS A 154 -3.77 2.41 -12.84
N TRP A 155 -5.10 2.31 -12.87
CA TRP A 155 -5.93 2.15 -14.07
C TRP A 155 -6.72 3.41 -14.44
N SER A 156 -6.58 4.48 -13.66
CA SER A 156 -7.11 5.79 -14.03
C SER A 156 -6.20 6.39 -15.10
N ASP A 157 -6.69 6.45 -16.33
CA ASP A 157 -5.96 6.96 -17.49
C ASP A 157 -5.32 8.35 -17.21
N PRO A 158 -4.09 8.62 -17.68
CA PRO A 158 -3.44 9.93 -17.54
C PRO A 158 -4.07 11.06 -18.38
N LYS A 159 -5.26 10.87 -18.96
CA LYS A 159 -5.89 11.80 -19.92
C LYS A 159 -6.90 12.80 -19.31
N SER A 160 -6.78 13.16 -18.03
CA SER A 160 -7.62 14.25 -17.46
C SER A 160 -6.86 15.48 -16.98
N GLU A 161 -5.52 15.46 -16.94
CA GLU A 161 -4.72 16.67 -16.69
C GLU A 161 -4.27 17.29 -18.00
N GLY A 162 -5.18 18.00 -18.68
CA GLY A 162 -4.82 18.77 -19.87
C GLY A 162 -5.98 19.07 -20.82
N CYS A 163 -7.04 19.75 -20.34
CA CYS A 163 -7.91 20.54 -21.23
C CYS A 163 -8.88 21.45 -20.43
N GLU A 164 -8.35 22.36 -19.63
CA GLU A 164 -9.08 23.59 -19.27
C GLU A 164 -8.16 24.79 -19.50
N GLY A 165 -8.28 25.40 -20.69
CA GLY A 165 -7.46 26.56 -21.02
C GLY A 165 -7.41 26.93 -22.50
N ALA A 166 -8.54 26.92 -23.21
CA ALA A 166 -8.65 27.61 -24.51
C ALA A 166 -10.12 27.93 -24.83
N GLY A 167 -10.73 28.77 -23.99
CA GLY A 167 -12.02 29.39 -24.27
C GLY A 167 -11.88 30.90 -24.24
N LEU A 168 -11.35 31.50 -25.30
CA LEU A 168 -11.55 32.92 -25.58
C LEU A 168 -12.12 33.07 -27.00
N SER A 169 -13.34 33.57 -26.97
CA SER A 169 -14.27 33.87 -28.05
C SER A 169 -13.70 34.88 -29.04
N GLU A 170 -13.74 34.58 -30.34
CA GLU A 170 -13.87 35.60 -31.37
C GLU A 170 -15.09 35.26 -32.23
N ALA A 171 -16.21 35.91 -31.90
CA ALA A 171 -17.36 36.05 -32.78
C ALA A 171 -17.36 37.47 -33.34
N GLY A 172 -17.25 37.60 -34.67
CA GLY A 172 -17.48 38.86 -35.37
C GLY A 172 -18.92 39.37 -35.17
N PRO A 173 -19.20 40.60 -35.62
CA PRO A 173 -19.75 40.66 -36.97
C PRO A 173 -19.28 41.85 -37.82
N ALA A 174 -19.37 41.64 -39.13
CA ALA A 174 -19.33 42.68 -40.15
C ALA A 174 -20.55 43.61 -40.04
N VAL A 175 -20.32 44.93 -40.13
CA VAL A 175 -21.35 45.91 -40.48
C VAL A 175 -20.80 46.88 -41.51
N THR A 176 -21.60 46.99 -42.57
CA THR A 176 -21.52 47.79 -43.78
C THR A 176 -21.63 49.30 -43.51
N ARG A 177 -20.70 50.10 -44.04
CA ARG A 177 -20.98 51.33 -44.81
C ARG A 177 -19.71 51.92 -45.43
#